data_AF-A0AAF0R9E3-F1
#
_entry.id   AF-A0AAF0R9E3-F1
#
_cell.length_a   1.000
_cell.length_b   1.000
_cell.length_c   1.000
_cell.angle_alpha   90.00
_cell.angle_beta   90.00
_cell.angle_gamma   90.00
#
_symmetry.space_group_name_H-M   'P 1'
#
loop_
_entity.id
_entity.type
_entity.pdbx_description
1 polymer ?
#
loop_
_entity_poly.entity_id
_entity_poly.type
_entity_poly.pdbx_seq_one_letter_code
_entity_poly.pdbx_strand_id
1 'polypeptide(L)'
;MEYDKSVLMNHSLAAMNELLKLAMIDEPLWVRSLDGSVETLNVEEYARSFTQFNCMKSRDFRTDGTRASRRMINNGLTLMEILMDKNLWMEMFPCIIGKTSTVDVISTSIGGSKSGILQLINTELQMISDLVSVREITFLRYCHQYAKDIWVIVDVSVDMINKGAQQCEIRNCLRLPSGCVVQDLLNGYSKDSVG
;
A
#
# COMPACT_ATOMS: atom_id res chain seq x y z
N MET A 1 14.94 -0.49 15.90
CA MET A 1 14.31 -1.70 16.48
C MET A 1 14.38 -2.76 15.41
N GLU A 2 14.92 -3.93 15.74
CA GLU A 2 15.00 -5.07 14.83
C GLU A 2 13.77 -5.95 15.10
N TYR A 3 12.91 -6.10 14.10
CA TYR A 3 11.71 -6.93 14.20
C TYR A 3 12.01 -8.34 13.70
N ASP A 4 11.41 -9.36 14.31
CA ASP A 4 11.47 -10.72 13.80
C ASP A 4 10.83 -10.81 12.41
N LYS A 5 11.49 -11.50 11.47
CA LYS A 5 10.99 -11.70 10.09
C LYS A 5 9.59 -12.30 10.05
N SER A 6 9.27 -13.21 10.98
CA SER A 6 7.95 -13.82 11.09
C SER A 6 6.87 -12.81 11.48
N VAL A 7 7.20 -11.86 12.37
CA VAL A 7 6.32 -10.77 12.76
C VAL A 7 6.07 -9.82 11.59
N LEU A 8 7.13 -9.46 10.85
CA LEU A 8 7.02 -8.63 9.64
C LEU A 8 6.16 -9.30 8.56
N MET A 9 6.32 -10.60 8.36
CA MET A 9 5.51 -11.37 7.41
C MET A 9 4.04 -11.42 7.84
N ASN A 10 3.74 -11.73 9.09
CA ASN A 10 2.37 -11.77 9.60
C ASN A 10 1.67 -10.41 9.50
N HIS A 11 2.38 -9.32 9.79
CA HIS A 11 1.89 -7.95 9.63
C HIS A 11 1.55 -7.63 8.17
N SER A 12 2.40 -8.06 7.25
CA SER A 12 2.21 -7.86 5.81
C SER A 12 1.03 -8.67 5.26
N LEU A 13 0.87 -9.92 5.70
CA LEU A 13 -0.28 -10.76 5.34
C LEU A 13 -1.60 -10.18 5.86
N ALA A 14 -1.61 -9.65 7.07
CA ALA A 14 -2.74 -8.93 7.61
C ALA A 14 -3.10 -7.70 6.77
N ALA A 15 -2.11 -6.90 6.38
CA ALA A 15 -2.30 -5.72 5.55
C ALA A 15 -2.86 -6.11 4.17
N MET A 16 -2.36 -7.20 3.58
CA MET A 16 -2.86 -7.72 2.30
C MET A 16 -4.34 -8.10 2.39
N ASN A 17 -4.74 -8.81 3.46
CA ASN A 17 -6.13 -9.19 3.69
C ASN A 17 -7.04 -7.97 3.86
N GLU A 18 -6.55 -6.92 4.50
CA GLU A 18 -7.26 -5.65 4.62
C GLU A 18 -7.40 -4.93 3.27
N LEU A 19 -6.32 -4.84 2.49
CA LEU A 19 -6.33 -4.26 1.14
C LEU A 19 -7.32 -4.99 0.22
N LEU A 20 -7.36 -6.32 0.27
CA LEU A 20 -8.33 -7.11 -0.49
C LEU A 20 -9.77 -6.75 -0.11
N LYS A 21 -10.07 -6.56 1.18
CA LYS A 21 -11.40 -6.09 1.63
C LYS A 21 -11.69 -4.68 1.16
N LEU A 22 -10.72 -3.76 1.26
CA LEU A 22 -10.85 -2.38 0.77
C LEU A 22 -11.18 -2.34 -0.73
N ALA A 23 -10.59 -3.24 -1.51
CA ALA A 23 -10.85 -3.36 -2.94
C ALA A 23 -12.25 -3.96 -3.28
N MET A 24 -12.86 -4.70 -2.36
CA MET A 24 -14.16 -5.39 -2.57
C MET A 24 -15.37 -4.61 -2.04
N ILE A 25 -15.22 -3.84 -0.97
CA ILE A 25 -16.31 -3.05 -0.39
C ILE A 25 -16.49 -1.78 -1.21
N ASP A 26 -17.72 -1.38 -1.54
CA ASP A 26 -18.04 -0.12 -2.23
C ASP A 26 -18.59 0.91 -1.21
N GLU A 27 -19.77 1.47 -1.46
CA GLU A 27 -20.45 2.34 -0.50
C GLU A 27 -20.93 1.55 0.73
N PRO A 28 -20.89 2.12 1.96
CA PRO A 28 -20.57 3.51 2.28
C PRO A 28 -19.07 3.77 2.56
N LEU A 29 -18.21 2.75 2.41
CA LEU A 29 -16.78 2.87 2.69
C LEU A 29 -16.08 3.82 1.71
N TRP A 30 -16.43 3.73 0.44
CA TRP A 30 -15.92 4.59 -0.61
C TRP A 30 -16.98 5.56 -1.07
N VAL A 31 -16.69 6.85 -0.96
CA VAL A 31 -17.58 7.94 -1.39
C VAL A 31 -17.08 8.45 -2.73
N ARG A 32 -17.92 8.32 -3.76
CA ARG A 32 -17.62 8.82 -5.11
C ARG A 32 -17.66 10.34 -5.16
N SER A 33 -16.66 10.93 -5.80
CA SER A 33 -16.68 12.35 -6.15
C SER A 33 -17.83 12.68 -7.13
N LEU A 34 -18.24 13.95 -7.17
CA LEU A 34 -19.33 14.42 -8.04
C LEU A 34 -19.06 14.18 -9.53
N ASP A 35 -17.79 14.21 -9.95
CA ASP A 35 -17.34 13.92 -11.32
C ASP A 35 -17.11 12.42 -11.58
N GLY A 36 -17.26 11.57 -10.55
CA GLY A 36 -17.13 10.11 -10.63
C GLY A 36 -15.72 9.59 -10.92
N SER A 37 -14.70 10.47 -10.88
CA SER A 37 -13.35 10.13 -11.31
C SER A 37 -12.50 9.48 -10.22
N VAL A 38 -12.78 9.81 -8.95
CA VAL A 38 -12.02 9.34 -7.78
C VAL A 38 -12.99 8.98 -6.65
N GLU A 39 -12.71 7.87 -5.97
CA GLU A 39 -13.39 7.50 -4.74
C GLU A 39 -12.53 7.89 -3.54
N THR A 40 -13.16 8.49 -2.53
CA THR A 40 -12.50 8.92 -1.30
C THR A 40 -12.95 8.05 -0.13
N LEU A 41 -12.03 7.76 0.77
CA LEU A 41 -12.30 6.90 1.92
C LEU A 41 -13.18 7.62 2.95
N ASN A 42 -14.29 6.99 3.33
CA ASN A 42 -15.03 7.38 4.53
C ASN A 42 -14.27 6.87 5.76
N VAL A 43 -13.57 7.78 6.43
CA VAL A 43 -12.71 7.49 7.59
C VAL A 43 -13.52 6.90 8.76
N GLU A 44 -14.78 7.31 8.95
CA GLU A 44 -15.63 6.79 10.03
C GLU A 44 -16.04 5.35 9.76
N GLU A 45 -16.49 5.03 8.54
CA GLU A 45 -16.82 3.67 8.14
C GLU A 45 -15.59 2.75 8.12
N TYR A 46 -14.44 3.29 7.72
CA TYR A 46 -13.18 2.57 7.82
C TYR A 46 -12.83 2.24 9.28
N ALA A 47 -12.87 3.23 10.18
CA ALA A 47 -12.56 3.01 11.59
C ALA A 47 -13.52 2.03 12.29
N ARG A 48 -14.76 1.92 11.79
CA ARG A 48 -15.76 0.95 12.26
C ARG A 48 -15.51 -0.46 11.74
N SER A 49 -15.01 -0.59 10.51
CA SER A 49 -14.85 -1.86 9.80
C SER A 49 -13.46 -2.49 9.98
N PHE A 50 -12.45 -1.67 10.28
CA PHE A 50 -11.05 -2.07 10.36
C PHE A 50 -10.44 -1.65 11.70
N THR A 51 -10.07 -2.64 12.52
CA THR A 51 -9.53 -2.40 13.86
C THR A 51 -8.04 -2.74 13.98
N GLN A 52 -7.48 -3.41 12.98
CA GLN A 52 -6.15 -4.03 13.07
C GLN A 52 -5.01 -3.03 12.99
N PHE A 53 -5.11 -2.01 12.13
CA PHE A 53 -4.06 -0.99 11.90
C PHE A 53 -4.46 0.39 12.45
N ASN A 54 -5.29 0.41 13.50
CA ASN A 54 -5.92 1.65 13.94
C ASN A 54 -5.00 2.48 14.85
N CYS A 55 -4.16 3.34 14.24
CA CYS A 55 -3.52 4.45 14.95
C CYS A 55 -4.29 5.79 14.83
N MET A 56 -5.52 5.75 14.29
CA MET A 56 -6.38 6.92 14.04
C MET A 56 -6.88 7.60 15.33
N LYS A 57 -6.67 6.99 16.50
CA LYS A 57 -7.14 7.52 17.79
C LYS A 57 -6.27 8.62 18.38
N SER A 58 -5.12 8.91 17.76
CA SER A 58 -4.31 10.08 18.14
C SER A 58 -4.85 11.33 17.47
N ARG A 59 -5.17 12.38 18.25
CA ARG A 59 -5.84 13.61 17.75
C ARG A 59 -5.05 14.37 16.69
N ASP A 60 -3.78 14.03 16.50
CA ASP A 60 -2.84 14.76 15.65
C ASP A 60 -2.75 14.19 14.22
N PHE A 61 -3.43 13.06 13.94
CA PHE A 61 -3.39 12.43 12.63
C PHE A 61 -4.67 12.65 11.84
N ARG A 62 -4.50 13.21 10.64
CA ARG A 62 -5.53 13.20 9.60
C ARG A 62 -5.31 11.98 8.73
N THR A 63 -6.31 11.11 8.65
CA THR A 63 -6.33 10.01 7.69
C THR A 63 -7.07 10.42 6.42
N ASP A 64 -6.51 10.04 5.29
CA ASP A 64 -7.10 10.09 3.97
C ASP A 64 -6.79 8.78 3.22
N GLY A 65 -7.56 8.54 2.16
CA GLY A 65 -7.42 7.37 1.30
C GLY A 65 -8.20 7.60 0.01
N THR A 66 -7.66 7.14 -1.10
CA THR A 66 -8.26 7.31 -2.43
C THR A 66 -8.27 5.99 -3.15
N ARG A 67 -9.41 5.67 -3.78
CA ARG A 67 -9.53 4.50 -4.63
C ARG A 67 -9.65 4.89 -6.10
N ALA A 68 -8.86 4.21 -6.94
CA ALA A 68 -8.98 4.30 -8.38
C ALA A 68 -9.04 2.91 -9.00
N SER A 69 -9.95 2.73 -9.96
CA SER A 69 -10.07 1.51 -10.76
C SER A 69 -9.82 1.80 -12.24
N ARG A 70 -8.84 1.13 -12.86
CA ARG A 70 -8.54 1.33 -14.28
C ARG A 70 -8.26 0.01 -14.99
N ARG A 71 -8.69 -0.07 -16.26
CA ARG A 71 -8.27 -1.12 -17.20
C ARG A 71 -7.06 -0.63 -17.98
N MET A 72 -5.96 -1.35 -17.92
CA MET A 72 -4.75 -1.06 -18.71
C MET A 72 -4.55 -2.11 -19.79
N ILE A 73 -3.93 -1.76 -20.92
CA ILE A 73 -3.66 -2.66 -22.07
C ILE A 73 -2.39 -3.53 -21.84
N ASN A 74 -1.62 -3.22 -20.80
CA ASN A 74 -0.36 -3.90 -20.51
C ASN A 74 -0.59 -5.16 -19.66
N ASN A 75 0.35 -6.09 -19.72
CA ASN A 75 0.40 -7.27 -18.85
C ASN A 75 0.62 -6.83 -17.38
N GLY A 76 -0.20 -7.34 -16.45
CA GLY A 76 -0.11 -7.04 -15.03
C GLY A 76 1.27 -7.35 -14.44
N LEU A 77 1.97 -8.36 -14.97
CA LEU A 77 3.36 -8.66 -14.58
C LEU A 77 4.32 -7.50 -14.82
N THR A 78 4.16 -6.75 -15.90
CA THR A 78 5.01 -5.57 -16.18
C THR A 78 4.75 -4.46 -15.17
N LEU A 79 3.49 -4.25 -14.77
CA LEU A 79 3.20 -3.29 -13.71
C LEU A 79 3.81 -3.74 -12.37
N MET A 80 3.71 -5.03 -12.03
CA MET A 80 4.35 -5.58 -10.83
C MET A 80 5.86 -5.37 -10.85
N GLU A 81 6.51 -5.60 -11.98
CA GLU A 81 7.95 -5.36 -12.18
C GLU A 81 8.32 -3.91 -11.92
N ILE A 82 7.56 -2.98 -12.50
CA ILE A 82 7.79 -1.56 -12.31
C ILE A 82 7.60 -1.14 -10.86
N LEU A 83 6.56 -1.64 -10.19
CA LEU A 83 6.25 -1.27 -8.80
C LEU A 83 7.22 -1.89 -7.78
N MET A 84 7.79 -3.06 -8.08
CA MET A 84 8.74 -3.74 -7.19
C MET A 84 10.20 -3.31 -7.44
N ASP A 85 10.52 -2.76 -8.61
CA ASP A 85 11.83 -2.20 -8.91
C ASP A 85 11.91 -0.73 -8.47
N LYS A 86 12.89 -0.41 -7.62
CA LYS A 86 13.07 0.95 -7.09
C LYS A 86 13.23 2.01 -8.20
N ASN A 87 14.01 1.72 -9.24
CA ASN A 87 14.35 2.71 -10.26
C ASN A 87 13.14 2.95 -11.16
N LEU A 88 12.50 1.87 -11.61
CA LEU A 88 11.29 1.96 -12.43
C LEU A 88 10.14 2.62 -11.67
N TRP A 89 10.01 2.36 -10.37
CA TRP A 89 8.99 2.99 -9.53
C TRP A 89 9.20 4.49 -9.43
N MET A 90 10.43 4.96 -9.21
CA MET A 90 10.75 6.39 -9.20
C MET A 90 10.52 7.05 -10.56
N GLU A 91 10.91 6.39 -11.66
CA GLU A 91 10.70 6.88 -13.02
C GLU A 91 9.22 7.01 -13.37
N MET A 92 8.38 6.09 -12.87
CA MET A 92 6.94 6.12 -13.13
C MET A 92 6.19 7.16 -12.29
N PHE A 93 6.66 7.46 -11.07
CA PHE A 93 5.99 8.39 -10.14
C PHE A 93 6.90 9.54 -9.67
N PRO A 94 7.53 10.32 -10.58
CA PRO A 94 8.53 11.32 -10.23
C PRO A 94 7.93 12.50 -9.44
N CYS A 95 6.62 12.75 -9.57
CA CYS A 95 5.94 13.83 -8.87
C CYS A 95 5.54 13.49 -7.43
N ILE A 96 5.65 12.22 -7.04
CA ILE A 96 5.21 11.70 -5.74
C ILE A 96 6.41 11.16 -4.96
N ILE A 97 7.33 10.47 -5.65
CA ILE A 97 8.49 9.82 -5.05
C ILE A 97 9.73 10.70 -5.27
N GLY A 98 10.22 11.33 -4.20
CA GLY A 98 11.45 12.12 -4.26
C GLY A 98 12.70 11.25 -4.16
N LYS A 99 12.73 10.35 -3.17
CA LYS A 99 13.81 9.36 -2.99
C LYS A 99 13.23 8.06 -2.47
N THR A 100 13.84 6.93 -2.82
CA THR A 100 13.48 5.65 -2.21
C THR A 100 14.70 4.74 -2.06
N SER A 101 14.72 3.88 -1.04
CA SER A 101 15.75 2.88 -0.82
C SER A 101 15.16 1.62 -0.19
N THR A 102 15.65 0.46 -0.62
CA THR A 102 15.41 -0.80 0.07
C THR A 102 16.35 -0.85 1.28
N VAL A 103 15.76 -0.86 2.47
CA VAL A 103 16.48 -0.98 3.74
C VAL A 103 16.88 -2.43 3.98
N ASP A 104 15.96 -3.37 3.73
CA ASP A 104 16.20 -4.80 3.88
C ASP A 104 15.29 -5.63 2.95
N VAL A 105 15.76 -6.84 2.60
CA VAL A 105 14.99 -7.85 1.88
C VAL A 105 14.69 -9.00 2.85
N ILE A 106 13.47 -8.99 3.38
CA ILE A 106 13.05 -9.89 4.45
C ILE A 106 12.75 -11.28 3.89
N SER A 107 12.09 -11.33 2.73
CA SER A 107 11.77 -12.56 2.02
C SER A 107 11.96 -12.37 0.51
N THR A 108 12.58 -13.35 -0.12
CA THR A 108 12.74 -13.45 -1.57
C THR A 108 11.88 -14.57 -2.10
N SER A 109 11.56 -14.50 -3.38
CA SER A 109 10.89 -15.62 -4.03
C SER A 109 11.79 -16.85 -4.16
N ILE A 110 11.16 -18.01 -4.22
CA ILE A 110 11.81 -19.31 -4.44
C ILE A 110 11.47 -19.76 -5.86
N GLY A 111 12.47 -20.22 -6.62
CA GLY A 111 12.25 -20.85 -7.93
C GLY A 111 11.82 -19.91 -9.07
N GLY A 112 12.17 -18.62 -9.01
CA GLY A 112 11.89 -17.66 -10.10
C GLY A 112 10.46 -17.12 -10.15
N SER A 113 9.58 -17.57 -9.25
CA SER A 113 8.31 -16.88 -8.98
C SER A 113 8.59 -15.45 -8.50
N LYS A 114 7.64 -14.51 -8.59
CA LYS A 114 7.73 -13.20 -7.91
C LYS A 114 6.80 -13.11 -6.69
N SER A 115 6.11 -14.20 -6.38
CA SER A 115 5.20 -14.30 -5.26
C SER A 115 5.97 -14.48 -3.94
N GLY A 116 5.53 -13.78 -2.89
CA GLY A 116 6.08 -13.87 -1.54
C GLY A 116 7.25 -12.93 -1.27
N ILE A 117 7.56 -11.99 -2.16
CA ILE A 117 8.65 -11.02 -1.94
C ILE A 117 8.22 -10.01 -0.88
N LEU A 118 9.04 -9.84 0.15
CA LEU A 118 8.82 -8.88 1.24
C LEU A 118 10.06 -8.00 1.41
N GLN A 119 9.88 -6.69 1.25
CA GLN A 119 10.95 -5.69 1.37
C GLN A 119 10.60 -4.66 2.43
N LEU A 120 11.60 -4.20 3.17
CA LEU A 120 11.52 -2.99 3.98
C LEU A 120 12.05 -1.82 3.17
N ILE A 121 11.22 -0.81 2.94
CA ILE A 121 11.52 0.33 2.07
C ILE A 121 11.43 1.61 2.90
N ASN A 122 12.36 2.52 2.65
CA ASN A 122 12.28 3.90 3.11
C ASN A 122 12.07 4.82 1.91
N THR A 123 11.08 5.70 1.98
CA THR A 123 10.70 6.58 0.88
C THR A 123 10.44 8.00 1.36
N GLU A 124 11.01 8.94 0.63
CA GLU A 124 10.74 10.37 0.71
C GLU A 124 9.63 10.71 -0.29
N LEU A 125 8.46 11.09 0.23
CA LEU A 125 7.34 11.57 -0.56
C LEU A 125 7.46 13.09 -0.72
N GLN A 126 7.40 13.53 -1.97
CA GLN A 126 7.35 14.93 -2.34
C GLN A 126 5.96 15.26 -2.87
N MET A 127 5.43 16.43 -2.49
CA MET A 127 4.25 17.01 -3.13
C MET A 127 4.68 18.22 -3.92
N ILE A 128 3.95 18.55 -4.99
CA ILE A 128 4.19 19.73 -5.83
C ILE A 128 3.81 21.04 -5.10
N SER A 129 3.57 21.01 -3.78
CA SER A 129 3.17 22.17 -2.99
C SER A 129 4.28 22.59 -2.03
N ASP A 130 4.79 23.81 -2.20
CA ASP A 130 5.77 24.45 -1.32
C ASP A 130 5.27 24.65 0.13
N LEU A 131 3.98 24.45 0.37
CA LEU A 131 3.32 24.59 1.67
C LEU A 131 3.35 23.31 2.50
N VAL A 132 3.80 22.18 1.94
CA VAL A 132 3.82 20.88 2.63
C VAL A 132 5.25 20.39 2.72
N SER A 133 5.73 20.16 3.94
CA SER A 133 7.04 19.57 4.17
C SER A 133 7.13 18.18 3.52
N VAL A 134 8.30 17.88 2.98
CA VAL A 134 8.68 16.53 2.53
C VAL A 134 8.41 15.50 3.63
N ARG A 135 7.83 14.35 3.27
CA ARG A 135 7.42 13.30 4.22
C ARG A 135 8.27 12.05 4.01
N GLU A 136 8.98 11.62 5.04
CA GLU A 136 9.74 10.36 5.02
C GLU A 136 8.94 9.25 5.70
N ILE A 137 8.77 8.12 5.02
CA ILE A 137 8.02 6.95 5.49
C ILE A 137 8.85 5.69 5.31
N THR A 138 8.92 4.88 6.36
CA THR A 138 9.42 3.50 6.29
C THR A 138 8.25 2.52 6.32
N PHE A 139 8.16 1.63 5.33
CA PHE A 139 7.06 0.67 5.20
C PHE A 139 7.53 -0.67 4.63
N LEU A 140 6.75 -1.71 4.88
CA LEU A 140 6.88 -3.02 4.26
C LEU A 140 6.13 -3.03 2.94
N ARG A 141 6.77 -3.48 1.86
CA ARG A 141 6.14 -3.81 0.58
C ARG A 141 6.11 -5.31 0.40
N TYR A 142 4.91 -5.88 0.34
CA TYR A 142 4.68 -7.31 0.13
C TYR A 142 4.00 -7.56 -1.20
N CYS A 143 4.61 -8.41 -2.03
CA CYS A 143 4.07 -8.83 -3.31
C CYS A 143 3.71 -10.31 -3.28
N HIS A 144 2.46 -10.63 -3.62
CA HIS A 144 1.97 -12.00 -3.61
C HIS A 144 0.99 -12.27 -4.75
N GLN A 145 1.10 -13.46 -5.34
CA GLN A 145 0.12 -13.98 -6.28
C GLN A 145 -1.02 -14.63 -5.51
N TYR A 146 -2.10 -13.88 -5.29
CA TYR A 146 -3.26 -14.32 -4.52
C TYR A 146 -4.06 -15.42 -5.24
N ALA A 147 -4.15 -15.33 -6.57
CA ALA A 147 -4.75 -16.35 -7.42
C ALA A 147 -4.03 -16.38 -8.78
N LYS A 148 -4.35 -17.36 -9.63
CA LYS A 148 -3.70 -17.60 -10.94
C LYS A 148 -3.46 -16.32 -11.74
N ASP A 149 -4.43 -15.39 -11.74
CA ASP A 149 -4.39 -14.16 -12.52
C ASP A 149 -4.55 -12.90 -11.64
N ILE A 150 -4.32 -13.02 -10.32
CA ILE A 150 -4.49 -11.91 -9.37
C ILE A 150 -3.21 -11.74 -8.56
N TRP A 151 -2.60 -10.58 -8.70
CA TRP A 151 -1.46 -10.12 -7.94
C TRP A 151 -1.87 -9.03 -6.97
N VAL A 152 -1.21 -9.00 -5.82
CA VAL A 152 -1.41 -7.98 -4.80
C VAL A 152 -0.05 -7.45 -4.39
N ILE A 153 0.09 -6.13 -4.45
CA ILE A 153 1.18 -5.40 -3.80
C ILE A 153 0.55 -4.59 -2.69
N VAL A 154 0.97 -4.82 -1.45
CA VAL A 154 0.54 -4.05 -0.30
C VAL A 154 1.72 -3.40 0.39
N ASP A 155 1.53 -2.14 0.75
CA ASP A 155 2.43 -1.31 1.52
C ASP A 155 1.83 -1.01 2.90
N VAL A 156 2.60 -1.19 3.97
CA VAL A 156 2.15 -0.88 5.34
C VAL A 156 3.31 -0.45 6.24
N SER A 157 3.14 0.59 7.04
CA SER A 157 4.17 1.05 7.97
C SER A 157 4.51 0.01 9.05
N VAL A 158 5.80 -0.11 9.36
CA VAL A 158 6.31 -0.98 10.43
C VAL A 158 6.00 -0.45 11.83
N ASP A 159 5.77 0.86 11.97
CA ASP A 159 5.45 1.51 13.25
C ASP A 159 4.12 1.04 13.86
N MET A 160 3.31 0.31 13.06
CA MET A 160 2.05 -0.30 13.46
C MET A 160 2.23 -1.69 14.10
N ILE A 161 3.45 -2.24 14.11
CA ILE A 161 3.73 -3.56 14.66
C ILE A 161 3.77 -3.47 16.19
N ASN A 162 2.87 -4.21 16.85
CA ASN A 162 2.84 -4.42 18.31
C ASN A 162 2.86 -3.16 19.18
N LYS A 163 2.27 -2.07 18.71
CA LYS A 163 1.83 -0.99 19.59
C LYS A 163 0.34 -1.17 19.83
N GLY A 164 -0.01 -1.91 20.89
CA GLY A 164 -1.32 -1.71 21.52
C GLY A 164 -1.55 -0.22 21.75
N ALA A 165 -2.79 0.21 21.98
CA ALA A 165 -3.27 1.61 21.94
C ALA A 165 -2.47 2.72 22.67
N GLN A 166 -1.33 2.41 23.31
CA GLN A 166 -0.35 3.33 23.84
C GLN A 166 0.74 3.66 22.81
N GLN A 167 0.59 4.86 22.23
CA GLN A 167 1.62 5.64 21.55
C GLN A 167 2.43 4.90 20.48
N CYS A 168 1.85 4.81 19.28
CA CYS A 168 2.65 4.88 18.06
C CYS A 168 3.61 6.08 18.22
N GLU A 169 4.91 5.83 18.33
CA GLU A 169 5.93 6.91 18.33
C GLU A 169 6.10 7.32 16.88
N ILE A 170 5.12 8.06 16.39
CA ILE A 170 5.00 8.36 14.97
C ILE A 170 5.94 9.49 14.66
N ARG A 171 6.83 9.23 13.71
CA ARG A 171 7.89 10.16 13.34
C ARG A 171 7.43 11.35 12.50
N ASN A 172 6.23 11.30 11.89
CA ASN A 172 5.45 12.43 11.33
C ASN A 172 4.29 11.96 10.41
N CYS A 173 4.41 10.79 9.78
CA CYS A 173 3.39 10.23 8.89
C CYS A 173 3.45 8.70 8.87
N LEU A 174 2.33 8.07 8.53
CA LEU A 174 2.17 6.62 8.51
C LEU A 174 1.46 6.19 7.24
N ARG A 175 1.81 4.99 6.79
CA ARG A 175 1.13 4.30 5.70
C ARG A 175 0.26 3.18 6.27
N LEU A 176 -1.06 3.38 6.20
CA LEU A 176 -2.04 2.31 6.41
C LEU A 176 -1.96 1.29 5.27
N PRO A 177 -2.54 0.08 5.44
CA PRO A 177 -2.62 -0.90 4.35
C PRO A 177 -3.17 -0.25 3.07
N SER A 178 -2.28 -0.13 2.08
CA SER A 178 -2.52 0.59 0.83
C SER A 178 -1.71 -0.09 -0.26
N GLY A 179 -2.06 0.09 -1.53
CA GLY A 179 -1.37 -0.62 -2.60
C GLY A 179 -2.29 -0.92 -3.76
N CYS A 180 -2.01 -2.00 -4.49
CA CYS A 180 -2.79 -2.36 -5.66
C CYS A 180 -3.13 -3.85 -5.72
N VAL A 181 -4.33 -4.13 -6.23
CA VAL A 181 -4.74 -5.44 -6.71
C VAL A 181 -4.74 -5.38 -8.22
N VAL A 182 -3.98 -6.27 -8.86
CA VAL A 182 -3.82 -6.33 -10.31
C VAL A 182 -4.35 -7.65 -10.80
N GLN A 183 -5.40 -7.59 -11.61
CA GLN A 183 -6.04 -8.77 -12.19
C GLN A 183 -5.82 -8.81 -13.69
N ASP A 184 -5.11 -9.83 -14.18
CA ASP A 184 -4.99 -10.08 -15.62
C ASP A 184 -6.31 -10.64 -16.19
N LEU A 185 -6.78 -10.03 -17.26
CA LEU A 185 -7.97 -10.43 -18.00
C LEU A 185 -7.54 -11.10 -19.30
N LEU A 186 -8.34 -12.09 -19.73
CA LEU A 186 -8.07 -12.95 -20.91
C LEU A 186 -7.85 -12.19 -22.24
N ASN A 187 -8.15 -10.89 -22.28
CA ASN A 187 -7.98 -10.01 -23.44
C ASN A 187 -6.72 -9.12 -23.38
N GLY A 188 -5.80 -9.37 -22.44
CA GLY A 188 -4.59 -8.56 -22.25
C GLY A 188 -4.82 -7.28 -21.46
N TYR A 189 -5.95 -7.18 -20.74
CA TYR A 189 -6.25 -6.02 -19.91
C TYR A 189 -5.99 -6.33 -18.44
N SER A 190 -5.49 -5.38 -17.66
CA SER A 190 -5.39 -5.53 -16.21
C SER A 190 -6.31 -4.55 -15.48
N LYS A 191 -7.07 -5.03 -14.48
CA LYS A 191 -7.83 -4.15 -13.56
C LYS A 191 -6.97 -3.87 -12.34
N ASP A 192 -6.65 -2.60 -12.13
CA ASP A 192 -5.95 -2.14 -10.94
C ASP A 192 -6.95 -1.50 -9.99
N SER A 193 -6.91 -1.85 -8.71
CA SER A 193 -7.57 -1.08 -7.65
C SER A 193 -6.49 -0.52 -6.74
N VAL A 194 -6.17 0.76 -6.89
CA VAL A 194 -5.22 1.46 -6.02
C VAL A 194 -5.99 2.01 -4.84
N GLY A 195 -5.61 1.68 -3.61
CA GLY A 195 -6.18 2.19 -2.36
C GLY A 195 -5.13 2.88 -1.51
#